data_AF-A0A5B0MSE1-F1
#
_entry.id   AF-A0A5B0MSE1-F1
#
_cell.length_a   1.000
_cell.length_b   1.000
_cell.length_c   1.000
_cell.angle_alpha   90.00
_cell.angle_beta   90.00
_cell.angle_gamma   90.00
#
_symmetry.space_group_name_H-M   'P 1'
#
loop_
_entity.id
_entity.type
_entity.pdbx_description
1 polymer ?
#
loop_
_entity_poly.entity_id
_entity_poly.type
_entity_poly.pdbx_seq_one_letter_code
_entity_poly.pdbx_strand_id
1 'polypeptide(L)'
;MPPKPGRQKNLYKFHYGCQLFPTETRTQKKLRLACQSRTQAETRPTLRRNLNRRSQDDEAAEEPTPSHPVTGTDENDGLGFDEDPSLWEDTEEILNEEDKASWARLRSLHQEIIQQQRHQNWKDVMACMFPAYLHFKKLTANWTIASPFLNLSNEVCQCPDEVYKEREVDLIDLMGQSRSKFAFCPCTPDPVHLLASGYIASTPVLPQTAFSVRLLNFYDLLWNICNAHTTPFAKVLQRWNESLTTRLNARNSTRPRELRRNLVAAIDVY
;
A
#
# COMPACT_ATOMS: atom_id res chain seq x y z
N MET A 1 -36.61 26.86 -51.06
CA MET A 1 -35.64 25.74 -51.02
C MET A 1 -35.63 25.15 -49.62
N PRO A 2 -35.51 23.83 -49.44
CA PRO A 2 -35.46 23.19 -48.12
C PRO A 2 -34.08 23.34 -47.45
N PRO A 3 -33.98 23.26 -46.12
CA PRO A 3 -32.69 23.19 -45.43
C PRO A 3 -32.01 21.84 -45.68
N LYS A 4 -30.71 21.86 -46.01
CA LYS A 4 -29.90 20.63 -46.10
C LYS A 4 -29.41 20.21 -44.69
N PRO A 5 -29.39 18.91 -44.36
CA PRO A 5 -28.98 18.44 -43.04
C PRO A 5 -27.45 18.51 -42.86
N GLY A 6 -26.98 19.30 -41.90
CA GLY A 6 -25.57 19.44 -41.55
C GLY A 6 -25.09 18.36 -40.59
N ARG A 7 -24.31 17.39 -41.12
CA ARG A 7 -23.51 16.35 -40.42
C ARG A 7 -23.47 16.41 -38.88
N GLN A 8 -23.92 15.33 -38.24
CA GLN A 8 -23.50 14.98 -36.86
C GLN A 8 -21.97 14.85 -36.81
N LYS A 9 -21.31 15.75 -36.06
CA LYS A 9 -19.90 15.63 -35.71
C LYS A 9 -19.75 14.65 -34.54
N ASN A 10 -19.58 13.37 -34.84
CA ASN A 10 -19.08 12.39 -33.87
C ASN A 10 -17.63 12.73 -33.51
N LEU A 11 -17.45 13.52 -32.44
CA LEU A 11 -16.14 13.90 -31.89
C LEU A 11 -15.88 13.28 -30.52
N TYR A 12 -16.47 12.10 -30.25
CA TYR A 12 -15.94 11.14 -29.26
C TYR A 12 -14.62 10.53 -29.78
N LYS A 13 -13.60 11.37 -29.95
CA LYS A 13 -12.23 10.97 -30.28
C LYS A 13 -11.27 11.69 -29.34
N PHE A 14 -10.49 10.89 -28.62
CA PHE A 14 -9.42 11.27 -27.69
C PHE A 14 -9.81 11.90 -26.35
N HIS A 15 -10.31 11.06 -25.44
CA HIS A 15 -9.93 11.17 -24.02
C HIS A 15 -8.68 10.31 -23.76
N TYR A 16 -7.49 10.81 -24.13
CA TYR A 16 -6.21 10.18 -23.74
C TYR A 16 -5.80 10.57 -22.30
N GLY A 17 -6.79 10.75 -21.41
CA GLY A 17 -6.66 11.35 -20.08
C GLY A 17 -7.24 10.50 -18.94
N CYS A 18 -7.36 9.20 -19.14
CA CYS A 18 -7.87 8.25 -18.13
C CYS A 18 -6.92 7.05 -17.92
N GLN A 19 -5.61 7.29 -17.94
CA GLN A 19 -4.67 6.36 -17.32
C GLN A 19 -4.56 6.70 -15.84
N LEU A 20 -5.12 5.84 -14.99
CA LEU A 20 -4.84 5.87 -13.55
C LEU A 20 -3.32 5.90 -13.35
N PHE A 21 -2.82 6.87 -12.58
CA PHE A 21 -1.42 6.85 -12.16
C PHE A 21 -1.09 5.47 -11.56
N PRO A 22 0.05 4.85 -11.90
CA PRO A 22 0.42 3.56 -11.33
C PRO A 22 0.43 3.62 -9.80
N THR A 23 -0.60 3.05 -9.18
CA THR A 23 -0.77 2.91 -7.72
C THR A 23 0.24 1.94 -7.10
N GLU A 24 1.05 1.32 -7.96
CA GLU A 24 1.99 0.26 -7.67
C GLU A 24 3.41 0.77 -7.89
N THR A 25 4.18 0.89 -6.80
CA THR A 25 5.61 1.20 -6.88
C THR A 25 6.37 0.17 -7.71
N ARG A 26 7.51 0.54 -8.31
CA ARG A 26 8.35 -0.37 -9.11
C ARG A 26 8.75 -1.65 -8.34
N THR A 27 8.83 -1.59 -7.01
CA THR A 27 9.06 -2.75 -6.13
C THR A 27 7.82 -3.60 -5.92
N GLN A 28 6.65 -3.01 -5.66
CA GLN A 28 5.37 -3.74 -5.59
C GLN A 28 5.07 -4.46 -6.91
N LYS A 29 5.31 -3.80 -8.06
CA LYS A 29 5.13 -4.39 -9.40
C LYS A 29 6.01 -5.61 -9.62
N LYS A 30 7.28 -5.57 -9.18
CA LYS A 30 8.16 -6.74 -9.20
C LYS A 30 7.63 -7.87 -8.30
N LEU A 31 7.17 -7.56 -7.09
CA LEU A 31 6.65 -8.55 -6.14
C LEU A 31 5.36 -9.22 -6.65
N ARG A 32 4.40 -8.45 -7.18
CA ARG A 32 3.17 -8.97 -7.77
C ARG A 32 3.47 -9.86 -8.97
N LEU A 33 4.35 -9.44 -9.88
CA LEU A 33 4.73 -10.24 -11.05
C LEU A 33 5.45 -11.55 -10.63
N ALA A 34 6.32 -11.51 -9.61
CA ALA A 34 6.96 -12.70 -9.06
C ALA A 34 5.97 -13.65 -8.37
N CYS A 35 4.97 -13.11 -7.67
CA CYS A 35 3.89 -13.89 -7.08
C CYS A 35 3.00 -14.52 -8.15
N GLN A 36 2.68 -13.78 -9.22
CA GLN A 36 1.88 -14.24 -10.35
C GLN A 36 2.60 -15.33 -11.15
N SER A 37 3.89 -15.18 -11.44
CA SER A 37 4.68 -16.22 -12.13
C SER A 37 4.83 -17.49 -11.28
N ARG A 38 4.99 -17.34 -9.96
CA ARG A 38 5.00 -18.48 -9.02
C ARG A 38 3.65 -19.20 -8.96
N THR A 39 2.55 -18.46 -8.84
CA THR A 39 1.19 -19.02 -8.87
C THR A 39 0.92 -19.74 -10.20
N GLN A 40 1.37 -19.20 -11.32
CA GLN A 40 1.28 -19.86 -12.63
C GLN A 40 2.16 -21.12 -12.71
N ALA A 41 3.36 -21.12 -12.15
CA ALA A 41 4.22 -22.31 -12.09
C ALA A 41 3.62 -23.42 -11.21
N GLU A 42 2.99 -23.06 -10.08
CA GLU A 42 2.33 -23.99 -9.15
C GLU A 42 0.99 -24.53 -9.70
N THR A 43 0.23 -23.74 -10.47
CA THR A 43 -1.08 -24.14 -11.03
C THR A 43 -1.03 -24.82 -12.39
N ARG A 44 0.00 -24.55 -13.22
CA ARG A 44 0.13 -25.13 -14.57
C ARG A 44 0.20 -26.68 -14.60
N PRO A 45 0.83 -27.38 -13.63
CA PRO A 45 0.75 -28.85 -13.52
C PRO A 45 -0.66 -29.32 -13.17
N THR A 46 -1.32 -28.63 -12.25
CA THR A 46 -2.65 -28.99 -11.71
C THR A 46 -3.75 -28.82 -12.75
N LEU A 47 -3.70 -27.73 -13.54
CA LEU A 47 -4.62 -27.49 -14.65
C LEU A 47 -4.44 -28.51 -15.78
N ARG A 48 -3.19 -28.83 -16.17
CA ARG A 48 -2.92 -29.90 -17.15
C ARG A 48 -3.44 -31.26 -16.71
N ARG A 49 -3.33 -31.59 -15.42
CA ARG A 49 -3.85 -32.85 -14.85
C ARG A 49 -5.38 -32.94 -14.88
N ASN A 50 -6.08 -31.82 -14.79
CA ASN A 50 -7.54 -31.75 -14.81
C ASN A 50 -8.12 -31.69 -16.24
N LEU A 51 -7.39 -31.13 -17.21
CA LEU A 51 -7.75 -31.18 -18.64
C LEU A 51 -7.64 -32.62 -19.18
N ASN A 52 -6.52 -33.31 -18.95
CA ASN A 52 -6.34 -34.72 -19.38
C ASN A 52 -7.33 -35.72 -18.75
N ARG A 53 -8.13 -35.32 -17.75
CA ARG A 53 -9.17 -36.15 -17.12
C ARG A 53 -10.60 -35.80 -17.59
N ARG A 54 -10.76 -34.84 -18.49
CA ARG A 54 -12.06 -34.36 -19.01
C ARG A 54 -12.20 -34.44 -20.54
N SER A 55 -11.16 -34.84 -21.26
CA SER A 55 -11.15 -34.89 -22.73
C SER A 55 -11.16 -36.33 -23.27
N GLN A 56 -12.00 -37.20 -22.69
CA GLN A 56 -12.18 -38.58 -23.18
C GLN A 56 -13.61 -38.87 -23.67
N ASP A 57 -14.50 -37.87 -23.63
CA ASP A 57 -15.82 -37.90 -24.24
C ASP A 57 -15.96 -36.68 -25.17
N ASP A 58 -16.61 -36.90 -26.32
CA ASP A 58 -17.03 -35.97 -27.39
C ASP A 58 -15.98 -35.39 -28.39
N GLU A 59 -15.94 -35.99 -29.59
CA GLU A 59 -15.42 -35.41 -30.84
C GLU A 59 -16.46 -34.54 -31.56
N ALA A 60 -16.04 -33.46 -32.27
CA ALA A 60 -16.19 -33.34 -33.75
C ALA A 60 -16.09 -31.89 -34.32
N ALA A 61 -15.46 -31.81 -35.51
CA ALA A 61 -15.59 -30.80 -36.59
C ALA A 61 -14.87 -29.42 -36.52
N GLU A 62 -14.38 -28.96 -37.69
CA GLU A 62 -13.46 -27.83 -37.94
C GLU A 62 -14.11 -26.60 -38.63
N GLU A 63 -13.44 -25.43 -38.53
CA GLU A 63 -13.14 -24.34 -39.53
C GLU A 63 -14.19 -23.89 -40.61
N PRO A 64 -14.05 -22.74 -41.35
CA PRO A 64 -12.87 -21.88 -41.52
C PRO A 64 -13.05 -20.34 -41.45
N THR A 65 -11.91 -19.64 -41.50
CA THR A 65 -11.74 -18.17 -41.61
C THR A 65 -11.65 -17.67 -43.08
N PRO A 66 -12.21 -16.48 -43.40
CA PRO A 66 -11.52 -15.47 -44.25
C PRO A 66 -11.85 -13.99 -43.86
N SER A 67 -11.22 -12.89 -44.33
CA SER A 67 -9.93 -12.59 -45.01
C SER A 67 -9.63 -11.06 -44.96
N HIS A 68 -8.50 -10.57 -45.52
CA HIS A 68 -8.16 -9.14 -45.70
C HIS A 68 -8.37 -8.64 -47.15
N PRO A 69 -8.35 -7.32 -47.39
CA PRO A 69 -7.58 -6.78 -48.51
C PRO A 69 -6.69 -5.56 -48.17
N VAL A 70 -5.66 -5.35 -49.02
CA VAL A 70 -4.70 -4.23 -49.02
C VAL A 70 -4.53 -3.75 -50.46
N THR A 71 -4.36 -2.44 -50.69
CA THR A 71 -3.86 -1.89 -51.96
C THR A 71 -3.10 -0.56 -51.73
N GLY A 72 -2.05 -0.31 -52.53
CA GLY A 72 -1.26 0.94 -52.54
C GLY A 72 -1.96 2.10 -53.27
N THR A 73 -1.32 3.22 -53.62
CA THR A 73 0.12 3.46 -53.92
C THR A 73 0.57 4.91 -53.62
N ASP A 74 1.85 5.18 -53.86
CA ASP A 74 2.65 6.40 -53.65
C ASP A 74 2.01 7.74 -54.07
N GLU A 75 2.37 8.83 -53.36
CA GLU A 75 3.21 9.91 -53.92
C GLU A 75 3.78 10.81 -52.80
N ASN A 76 4.99 11.34 -53.01
CA ASN A 76 5.72 12.18 -52.05
C ASN A 76 5.80 13.61 -52.59
N ASP A 77 5.07 14.54 -51.97
CA ASP A 77 5.19 15.97 -52.25
C ASP A 77 5.21 16.75 -50.93
N GLY A 78 6.25 17.57 -50.75
CA GLY A 78 6.53 18.25 -49.48
C GLY A 78 5.80 19.58 -49.36
N LEU A 79 5.25 19.88 -48.18
CA LEU A 79 4.66 21.18 -47.86
C LEU A 79 5.27 21.76 -46.58
N GLY A 80 5.63 23.04 -46.66
CA GLY A 80 6.57 23.72 -45.78
C GLY A 80 6.28 23.69 -44.28
N PHE A 81 7.37 23.58 -43.52
CA PHE A 81 7.44 24.12 -42.16
C PHE A 81 7.68 25.63 -42.28
N ASP A 82 6.63 26.43 -42.10
CA ASP A 82 6.79 27.83 -41.72
C ASP A 82 7.06 27.90 -40.20
N GLU A 83 8.07 28.67 -39.81
CA GLU A 83 8.46 28.87 -38.42
C GLU A 83 7.47 29.80 -37.69
N ASP A 84 6.41 29.23 -37.11
CA ASP A 84 5.60 29.94 -36.11
C ASP A 84 6.22 29.71 -34.71
N PRO A 85 6.66 30.77 -33.98
CA PRO A 85 7.24 30.61 -32.65
C PRO A 85 6.28 29.91 -31.71
N SER A 86 6.77 28.94 -30.92
CA SER A 86 5.91 28.12 -30.06
C SER A 86 5.26 28.93 -28.93
N LEU A 87 4.10 29.51 -29.22
CA LEU A 87 3.22 30.20 -28.27
C LEU A 87 2.49 29.18 -27.39
N TRP A 88 3.27 28.42 -26.61
CA TRP A 88 2.75 27.69 -25.45
C TRP A 88 2.48 28.71 -24.34
N GLU A 89 1.40 29.48 -24.47
CA GLU A 89 0.85 30.18 -23.32
C GLU A 89 0.32 29.13 -22.35
N ASP A 90 0.95 29.05 -21.17
CA ASP A 90 0.41 28.37 -19.98
C ASP A 90 -0.89 29.09 -19.58
N THR A 91 -1.96 28.78 -20.30
CA THR A 91 -3.32 29.21 -19.94
C THR A 91 -3.61 28.54 -18.61
N GLU A 92 -3.78 29.34 -17.55
CA GLU A 92 -4.29 28.83 -16.27
C GLU A 92 -5.69 28.24 -16.52
N GLU A 93 -5.75 26.94 -16.78
CA GLU A 93 -6.99 26.25 -17.10
C GLU A 93 -7.83 26.19 -15.83
N ILE A 94 -8.69 27.21 -15.66
CA ILE A 94 -9.59 27.36 -14.53
C ILE A 94 -10.56 26.18 -14.56
N LEU A 95 -10.20 25.11 -13.84
CA LEU A 95 -11.01 23.89 -13.70
C LEU A 95 -12.47 24.27 -13.45
N ASN A 96 -13.37 23.81 -14.33
CA ASN A 96 -14.80 24.09 -14.17
C ASN A 96 -15.31 23.44 -12.88
N GLU A 97 -16.42 23.94 -12.32
CA GLU A 97 -16.98 23.35 -11.10
C GLU A 97 -17.39 21.87 -11.29
N GLU A 98 -17.78 21.48 -12.50
CA GLU A 98 -18.06 20.07 -12.87
C GLU A 98 -16.79 19.21 -12.83
N ASP A 99 -15.65 19.74 -13.27
CA ASP A 99 -14.35 19.07 -13.18
C ASP A 99 -13.92 18.95 -11.71
N LYS A 100 -14.03 20.04 -10.91
CA LYS A 100 -13.72 20.02 -9.47
C LYS A 100 -14.56 18.98 -8.73
N ALA A 101 -15.86 18.89 -9.02
CA ALA A 101 -16.76 17.88 -8.45
C ALA A 101 -16.36 16.46 -8.87
N SER A 102 -15.97 16.26 -10.14
CA SER A 102 -15.49 14.98 -10.67
C SER A 102 -14.18 14.55 -10.01
N TRP A 103 -13.21 15.46 -9.88
CA TRP A 103 -11.96 15.24 -9.14
C TRP A 103 -12.18 14.92 -7.66
N ALA A 104 -13.12 15.61 -7.00
CA ALA A 104 -13.49 15.31 -5.62
C ALA A 104 -14.09 13.90 -5.48
N ARG A 105 -14.97 13.50 -6.40
CA ARG A 105 -15.57 12.15 -6.44
C ARG A 105 -14.53 11.06 -6.67
N LEU A 106 -13.62 11.26 -7.64
CA LEU A 106 -12.49 10.35 -7.89
C LEU A 106 -11.57 10.22 -6.68
N ARG A 107 -11.28 11.34 -5.99
CA ARG A 107 -10.47 11.35 -4.76
C ARG A 107 -11.16 10.58 -3.62
N SER A 108 -12.48 10.73 -3.46
CA SER A 108 -13.26 10.00 -2.47
C SER A 108 -13.22 8.48 -2.73
N LEU A 109 -13.52 8.05 -3.96
CA LEU A 109 -13.49 6.64 -4.35
C LEU A 109 -12.09 6.03 -4.22
N HIS A 110 -11.04 6.78 -4.56
CA HIS A 110 -9.66 6.35 -4.35
C HIS A 110 -9.32 6.17 -2.85
N GLN A 111 -9.79 7.07 -1.98
CA GLN A 111 -9.61 6.95 -0.53
C GLN A 111 -10.35 5.74 0.04
N GLU A 112 -11.58 5.49 -0.40
CA GLU A 112 -12.40 4.34 -0.01
C GLU A 112 -11.72 3.01 -0.38
N ILE A 113 -11.22 2.87 -1.63
CA ILE A 113 -10.45 1.70 -2.07
C ILE A 113 -9.20 1.48 -1.19
N ILE A 114 -8.46 2.55 -0.87
CA ILE A 114 -7.29 2.46 0.02
C ILE A 114 -7.69 2.01 1.44
N GLN A 115 -8.80 2.50 1.98
CA GLN A 115 -9.30 2.10 3.29
C GLN A 115 -9.73 0.62 3.29
N GLN A 116 -10.45 0.18 2.26
CA GLN A 116 -10.89 -1.21 2.11
C GLN A 116 -9.70 -2.17 2.01
N GLN A 117 -8.69 -1.85 1.20
CA GLN A 117 -7.45 -2.64 1.10
C GLN A 117 -6.69 -2.70 2.43
N ARG A 118 -6.61 -1.59 3.17
CA ARG A 118 -5.99 -1.57 4.51
C ARG A 118 -6.74 -2.44 5.50
N HIS A 119 -8.06 -2.38 5.49
CA HIS A 119 -8.92 -3.19 6.35
C HIS A 119 -8.76 -4.69 6.04
N GLN A 120 -8.73 -5.08 4.77
CA GLN A 120 -8.46 -6.46 4.34
C GLN A 120 -7.08 -6.94 4.82
N ASN A 121 -6.02 -6.16 4.54
CA ASN A 121 -4.67 -6.51 5.00
C ASN A 121 -4.57 -6.64 6.53
N TRP A 122 -5.28 -5.80 7.28
CA TRP A 122 -5.36 -5.95 8.75
C TRP A 122 -6.11 -7.21 9.15
N LYS A 123 -7.28 -7.49 8.55
CA LYS A 123 -8.07 -8.69 8.82
C LYS A 123 -7.25 -9.97 8.65
N ASP A 124 -6.44 -10.04 7.60
CA ASP A 124 -5.58 -11.19 7.31
C ASP A 124 -4.46 -11.36 8.36
N VAL A 125 -3.86 -10.25 8.83
CA VAL A 125 -2.81 -10.26 9.86
C VAL A 125 -3.38 -10.55 11.26
N MET A 126 -4.58 -10.04 11.58
CA MET A 126 -5.17 -10.15 12.92
C MET A 126 -5.44 -11.60 13.35
N ALA A 127 -5.69 -12.51 12.40
CA ALA A 127 -5.83 -13.94 12.66
C ALA A 127 -4.60 -14.55 13.37
N CYS A 128 -3.39 -14.08 13.05
CA CYS A 128 -2.15 -14.50 13.70
C CYS A 128 -1.75 -13.57 14.85
N MET A 129 -2.01 -12.26 14.71
CA MET A 129 -1.55 -11.24 15.66
C MET A 129 -2.31 -11.29 16.98
N PHE A 130 -3.62 -11.59 16.99
CA PHE A 130 -4.41 -11.64 18.23
C PHE A 130 -4.01 -12.81 19.17
N PRO A 131 -3.86 -14.07 18.69
CA PRO A 131 -3.31 -15.16 19.51
C PRO A 131 -1.89 -14.85 20.04
N ALA A 132 -1.03 -14.28 19.19
CA ALA A 132 0.31 -13.86 19.60
C ALA A 132 0.29 -12.77 20.69
N TYR A 133 -0.61 -11.79 20.58
CA TYR A 133 -0.81 -10.76 21.60
C TYR A 133 -1.19 -11.38 22.95
N LEU A 134 -2.16 -12.29 22.99
CA LEU A 134 -2.57 -12.95 24.24
C LEU A 134 -1.44 -13.79 24.84
N HIS A 135 -0.68 -14.50 24.01
CA HIS A 135 0.47 -15.30 24.43
C HIS A 135 1.57 -14.41 25.05
N PHE A 136 2.03 -13.38 24.32
CA PHE A 136 3.06 -12.48 24.81
C PHE A 136 2.60 -11.62 25.99
N LYS A 137 1.32 -11.23 26.05
CA LYS A 137 0.72 -10.55 27.21
C LYS A 137 0.85 -11.38 28.48
N LYS A 138 0.65 -12.70 28.38
CA LYS A 138 0.85 -13.65 29.50
C LYS A 138 2.33 -13.79 29.87
N LEU A 139 3.22 -13.95 28.89
CA LEU A 139 4.67 -14.11 29.13
C LEU A 139 5.33 -12.86 29.75
N THR A 140 4.89 -11.67 29.35
CA THR A 140 5.56 -10.39 29.67
C THR A 140 4.88 -9.59 30.79
N ALA A 141 3.85 -10.16 31.44
CA ALA A 141 2.95 -9.43 32.34
C ALA A 141 2.43 -8.12 31.71
N ASN A 142 1.88 -8.23 30.49
CA ASN A 142 1.37 -7.12 29.67
C ASN A 142 2.43 -6.02 29.36
N TRP A 143 3.69 -6.40 29.15
CA TRP A 143 4.82 -5.50 28.87
C TRP A 143 4.96 -4.34 29.89
N THR A 144 4.53 -4.56 31.14
CA THR A 144 4.55 -3.54 32.20
C THR A 144 5.95 -3.29 32.75
N ILE A 145 6.77 -4.34 32.82
CA ILE A 145 8.16 -4.30 33.28
C ILE A 145 9.08 -3.89 32.12
N ALA A 146 9.95 -2.91 32.35
CA ALA A 146 10.93 -2.48 31.37
C ALA A 146 12.02 -3.55 31.19
N SER A 147 11.91 -4.35 30.13
CA SER A 147 12.88 -5.37 29.77
C SER A 147 13.62 -4.97 28.48
N PRO A 148 14.71 -4.16 28.57
CA PRO A 148 15.40 -3.60 27.40
C PRO A 148 16.07 -4.65 26.48
N PHE A 149 16.13 -5.91 26.91
CA PHE A 149 16.70 -7.04 26.17
C PHE A 149 15.65 -8.11 25.80
N LEU A 150 14.35 -7.82 25.95
CA LEU A 150 13.30 -8.78 25.62
C LEU A 150 13.20 -8.96 24.11
N ASN A 151 13.79 -10.04 23.63
CA ASN A 151 13.69 -10.49 22.26
C ASN A 151 12.99 -11.86 22.24
N LEU A 152 11.67 -11.86 22.02
CA LEU A 152 10.89 -13.10 21.87
C LEU A 152 10.76 -13.55 20.41
N SER A 153 11.65 -13.13 19.50
CA SER A 153 11.59 -13.50 18.08
C SER A 153 11.61 -15.03 17.86
N ASN A 154 12.28 -15.78 18.74
CA ASN A 154 12.35 -17.24 18.69
C ASN A 154 10.99 -17.93 18.97
N GLU A 155 10.07 -17.24 19.67
CA GLU A 155 8.69 -17.69 19.88
C GLU A 155 7.79 -17.41 18.65
N VAL A 156 8.25 -16.57 17.71
CA VAL A 156 7.52 -16.22 16.48
C VAL A 156 7.78 -17.23 15.37
N CYS A 157 9.05 -17.57 15.15
CA CYS A 157 9.47 -18.55 14.16
C CYS A 157 10.93 -19.00 14.35
N GLN A 158 11.28 -20.11 13.69
CA GLN A 158 12.60 -20.74 13.71
C GLN A 158 13.14 -20.90 12.26
N CYS A 159 13.00 -19.86 11.45
CA CYS A 159 13.60 -19.85 10.11
C CYS A 159 15.14 -19.81 10.18
N PRO A 160 15.86 -20.31 9.15
CA PRO A 160 17.30 -20.10 9.04
C PRO A 160 17.62 -18.63 8.73
N ASP A 161 18.76 -18.14 9.22
CA ASP A 161 19.16 -16.72 9.18
C ASP A 161 19.14 -16.11 7.76
N GLU A 162 19.53 -16.91 6.75
CA GLU A 162 19.54 -16.54 5.32
C GLU A 162 18.19 -16.04 4.77
N VAL A 163 17.09 -16.43 5.41
CA VAL A 163 15.72 -16.11 4.98
C VAL A 163 15.26 -14.75 5.51
N TYR A 164 15.89 -14.24 6.57
CA TYR A 164 15.51 -12.96 7.18
C TYR A 164 15.99 -11.76 6.37
N LYS A 165 15.18 -10.70 6.40
CA LYS A 165 15.49 -9.43 5.72
C LYS A 165 15.43 -8.30 6.72
N GLU A 166 16.59 -7.68 6.97
CA GLU A 166 16.69 -6.47 7.79
C GLU A 166 15.92 -5.31 7.16
N ARG A 167 15.12 -4.61 7.96
CA ARG A 167 14.49 -3.34 7.61
C ARG A 167 14.53 -2.38 8.79
N GLU A 168 14.71 -1.10 8.51
CA GLU A 168 14.63 -0.05 9.51
C GLU A 168 13.17 0.24 9.88
N VAL A 169 12.89 0.26 11.18
CA VAL A 169 11.60 0.62 11.77
C VAL A 169 11.82 1.74 12.79
N ASP A 170 10.98 2.76 12.72
CA ASP A 170 10.90 3.81 13.73
C ASP A 170 10.13 3.27 14.94
N LEU A 171 10.81 3.11 16.07
CA LEU A 171 10.24 2.70 17.35
C LEU A 171 9.91 3.92 18.19
N ILE A 172 8.71 3.95 18.78
CA ILE A 172 8.27 5.01 19.69
C ILE A 172 7.80 4.40 21.01
N ASP A 173 8.35 4.88 22.12
CA ASP A 173 7.99 4.48 23.48
C ASP A 173 7.79 5.75 24.35
N LEU A 174 7.39 5.57 25.61
CA LEU A 174 7.31 6.64 26.62
C LEU A 174 8.68 7.22 26.98
N MET A 175 9.73 6.42 26.82
CA MET A 175 11.10 6.75 27.24
C MET A 175 11.97 7.31 26.10
N GLY A 176 11.39 7.56 24.92
CA GLY A 176 12.10 8.08 23.74
C GLY A 176 11.68 7.41 22.44
N GLN A 177 12.41 7.73 21.38
CA GLN A 177 12.22 7.19 20.04
C GLN A 177 13.57 6.81 19.41
N SER A 178 13.59 5.77 18.58
CA SER A 178 14.79 5.34 17.86
C SER A 178 14.45 4.76 16.49
N ARG A 179 15.41 4.77 15.57
CA ARG A 179 15.36 3.96 14.34
C ARG A 179 16.21 2.72 14.55
N SER A 180 15.57 1.56 14.52
CA SER A 180 16.23 0.27 14.78
C SER A 180 16.04 -0.68 13.60
N LYS A 181 17.01 -1.54 13.35
CA LYS A 181 16.89 -2.61 12.35
C LYS A 181 16.14 -3.81 12.94
N PHE A 182 15.16 -4.31 12.21
CA PHE A 182 14.43 -5.53 12.53
C PHE A 182 14.61 -6.58 11.43
N ALA A 183 14.86 -7.81 11.83
CA ALA A 183 14.90 -8.98 10.95
C ALA A 183 13.48 -9.54 10.78
N PHE A 184 13.05 -9.74 9.54
CA PHE A 184 11.72 -10.26 9.21
C PHE A 184 11.81 -11.48 8.29
N CYS A 185 11.11 -12.57 8.60
CA CYS A 185 10.95 -13.71 7.69
C CYS A 185 9.74 -13.50 6.75
N PRO A 186 9.61 -14.25 5.64
CA PRO A 186 8.37 -14.35 4.87
C PRO A 186 7.36 -15.34 5.47
N CYS A 187 7.73 -16.02 6.56
CA CYS A 187 6.99 -17.08 7.23
C CYS A 187 5.87 -16.58 8.16
N THR A 188 6.03 -15.39 8.71
CA THR A 188 5.14 -14.78 9.70
C THR A 188 4.98 -13.29 9.39
N PRO A 189 3.79 -12.67 9.55
CA PRO A 189 3.61 -11.26 9.25
C PRO A 189 4.49 -10.32 10.09
N ASP A 190 5.02 -9.26 9.47
CA ASP A 190 5.86 -8.26 10.13
C ASP A 190 5.32 -7.72 11.47
N PRO A 191 4.00 -7.44 11.64
CA PRO A 191 3.48 -6.95 12.91
C PRO A 191 3.63 -7.94 14.07
N VAL A 192 3.69 -9.25 13.82
CA VAL A 192 3.89 -10.28 14.85
C VAL A 192 5.34 -10.28 15.34
N HIS A 193 6.31 -10.08 14.44
CA HIS A 193 7.72 -9.90 14.81
C HIS A 193 7.94 -8.66 15.68
N LEU A 194 7.28 -7.53 15.35
CA LEU A 194 7.33 -6.32 16.17
C LEU A 194 6.68 -6.52 17.54
N LEU A 195 5.56 -7.25 17.59
CA LEU A 195 4.82 -7.54 18.82
C LEU A 195 5.62 -8.41 19.80
N ALA A 196 6.42 -9.36 19.30
CA ALA A 196 7.34 -10.15 20.11
C ALA A 196 8.43 -9.31 20.81
N SER A 197 8.79 -8.16 20.23
CA SER A 197 9.65 -7.14 20.85
C SER A 197 8.87 -6.07 21.63
N GLY A 198 7.55 -6.24 21.80
CA GLY A 198 6.69 -5.33 22.56
C GLY A 198 6.22 -4.08 21.81
N TYR A 199 6.15 -4.11 20.48
CA TYR A 199 5.67 -2.99 19.65
C TYR A 199 4.51 -3.38 18.74
N ILE A 200 3.49 -2.52 18.64
CA ILE A 200 2.39 -2.63 17.68
C ILE A 200 2.69 -1.77 16.46
N ALA A 201 2.58 -2.38 15.29
CA ALA A 201 2.85 -1.76 14.00
C ALA A 201 1.72 -0.82 13.56
N SER A 202 2.05 0.35 13.00
CA SER A 202 1.06 1.28 12.45
C SER A 202 0.47 0.86 11.10
N THR A 203 0.99 -0.20 10.47
CA THR A 203 0.52 -0.72 9.18
C THR A 203 0.71 -2.24 9.09
N PRO A 204 -0.21 -2.98 8.44
CA PRO A 204 -0.18 -4.44 8.42
C PRO A 204 0.93 -5.02 7.52
N VAL A 205 1.36 -4.25 6.50
CA VAL A 205 2.30 -4.66 5.47
C VAL A 205 3.48 -3.69 5.45
N LEU A 206 4.70 -4.21 5.54
CA LEU A 206 5.96 -3.45 5.52
C LEU A 206 5.99 -2.24 6.48
N PRO A 207 5.77 -2.45 7.79
CA PRO A 207 5.74 -1.37 8.77
C PRO A 207 7.05 -0.61 8.86
N GLN A 208 6.93 0.72 8.86
CA GLN A 208 8.04 1.66 9.04
C GLN A 208 8.00 2.35 10.42
N THR A 209 6.92 2.15 11.17
CA THR A 209 6.67 2.82 12.44
C THR A 209 5.88 1.89 13.35
N ALA A 210 6.30 1.79 14.61
CA ALA A 210 5.67 0.95 15.61
C ALA A 210 5.74 1.63 17.00
N PHE A 211 4.69 1.44 17.80
CA PHE A 211 4.52 2.05 19.11
C PHE A 211 4.57 0.97 20.19
N SER A 212 5.26 1.22 21.31
CA SER A 212 5.39 0.21 22.37
C SER A 212 4.01 -0.13 22.95
N VAL A 213 3.77 -1.41 23.29
CA VAL A 213 2.51 -1.82 23.93
C VAL A 213 2.31 -1.08 25.26
N ARG A 214 3.40 -0.79 25.98
CA ARG A 214 3.37 0.02 27.21
C ARG A 214 2.92 1.46 26.98
N LEU A 215 3.34 2.10 25.89
CA LEU A 215 2.87 3.44 25.50
C LEU A 215 1.38 3.43 25.15
N LEU A 216 0.89 2.37 24.51
CA LEU A 216 -0.52 2.20 24.18
C LEU A 216 -1.36 1.91 25.44
N ASN A 217 -0.90 1.05 26.35
CA ASN A 217 -1.48 0.87 27.69
C ASN A 217 -1.59 2.21 28.45
N PHE A 218 -0.56 3.07 28.38
CA PHE A 218 -0.57 4.39 29.02
C PHE A 218 -1.52 5.38 28.34
N TYR A 219 -1.60 5.36 27.01
CA TYR A 219 -2.56 6.17 26.28
C TYR A 219 -4.01 5.77 26.55
N ASP A 220 -4.30 4.47 26.67
CA ASP A 220 -5.62 3.96 27.05
C ASP A 220 -6.08 4.54 28.40
N LEU A 221 -5.20 4.53 29.42
CA LEU A 221 -5.48 5.17 30.71
C LEU A 221 -5.74 6.69 30.56
N LEU A 222 -4.94 7.41 29.79
CA LEU A 222 -5.14 8.84 29.53
C LEU A 222 -6.43 9.14 28.76
N TRP A 223 -6.81 8.29 27.81
CA TRP A 223 -8.05 8.41 27.07
C TRP A 223 -9.24 8.17 28.00
N ASN A 224 -9.25 7.06 28.73
CA ASN A 224 -10.37 6.65 29.59
C ASN A 224 -10.57 7.57 30.81
N ILE A 225 -9.49 8.12 31.40
CA ILE A 225 -9.57 8.98 32.59
C ILE A 225 -9.65 10.47 32.22
N CYS A 226 -8.82 10.92 31.28
CA CYS A 226 -8.64 12.35 30.98
C CYS A 226 -9.30 12.79 29.66
N ASN A 227 -9.99 11.90 28.93
CA ASN A 227 -10.51 12.15 27.57
C ASN A 227 -9.42 12.70 26.62
N ALA A 228 -8.18 12.24 26.79
CA ALA A 228 -7.02 12.78 26.09
C ALA A 228 -7.05 12.46 24.59
N HIS A 229 -7.53 13.40 23.77
CA HIS A 229 -7.56 13.24 22.31
C HIS A 229 -6.17 12.91 21.72
N THR A 230 -6.15 12.06 20.70
CA THR A 230 -4.89 11.58 20.08
C THR A 230 -4.04 12.70 19.48
N THR A 231 -4.65 13.79 19.01
CA THR A 231 -3.94 14.92 18.39
C THR A 231 -3.03 15.68 19.38
N PRO A 232 -3.52 16.20 20.53
CA PRO A 232 -2.64 16.80 21.54
C PRO A 232 -1.68 15.77 22.14
N PHE A 233 -2.11 14.53 22.40
CA PHE A 233 -1.23 13.49 22.94
C PHE A 233 -0.04 13.18 22.01
N ALA A 234 -0.27 13.02 20.70
CA ALA A 234 0.80 12.83 19.72
C ALA A 234 1.81 13.99 19.70
N LYS A 235 1.35 15.25 19.89
CA LYS A 235 2.23 16.42 19.99
C LYS A 235 3.05 16.44 21.28
N VAL A 236 2.47 16.02 22.40
CA VAL A 236 3.17 15.87 23.68
C VAL A 236 4.23 14.79 23.56
N LEU A 237 3.86 13.59 23.11
CA LEU A 237 4.76 12.45 22.87
C LEU A 237 5.92 12.83 21.94
N GLN A 238 5.64 13.52 20.82
CA GLN A 238 6.68 13.99 19.92
C GLN A 238 7.67 14.92 20.62
N ARG A 239 7.20 15.96 21.31
CA ARG A 239 8.07 16.94 21.98
C ARG A 239 8.85 16.33 23.13
N TRP A 240 8.23 15.43 23.88
CA TRP A 240 8.85 14.68 24.96
C TRP A 240 9.99 13.80 24.42
N ASN A 241 9.72 12.98 23.40
CA ASN A 241 10.73 12.11 22.82
C ASN A 241 11.84 12.88 22.09
N GLU A 242 11.54 14.00 21.43
CA GLU A 242 12.54 14.92 20.87
C GLU A 242 13.40 15.62 21.93
N SER A 243 12.99 15.65 23.21
CA SER A 243 13.82 16.16 24.32
C SER A 243 14.73 15.10 24.95
N LEU A 244 14.37 13.82 24.85
CA LEU A 244 15.14 12.69 25.39
C LEU A 244 16.08 12.05 24.36
N THR A 245 15.70 12.08 23.08
CA THR A 245 16.29 11.28 22.01
C THR A 245 16.28 12.01 20.67
N THR A 246 17.09 11.56 19.73
CA THR A 246 17.22 12.18 18.39
C THR A 246 15.87 12.32 17.68
N ARG A 247 15.65 13.46 17.03
CA ARG A 247 14.46 13.69 16.20
C ARG A 247 14.39 12.70 15.03
N LEU A 248 13.27 11.97 14.93
CA LEU A 248 12.96 11.14 13.77
C LEU A 248 12.44 11.99 12.60
N ASN A 249 13.16 11.94 11.48
CA ASN A 249 12.76 12.58 10.24
C ASN A 249 12.01 11.62 9.31
N ALA A 250 11.19 12.19 8.43
CA ALA A 250 10.59 11.47 7.31
C ALA A 250 11.68 10.91 6.38
N ARG A 251 11.40 9.76 5.73
CA ARG A 251 12.39 9.08 4.89
C ARG A 251 12.85 10.00 3.76
N ASN A 252 14.17 10.13 3.59
CA ASN A 252 14.82 11.00 2.60
C ASN A 252 14.44 12.49 2.72
N SER A 253 14.12 12.98 3.92
CA SER A 253 13.76 14.37 4.17
C SER A 253 14.33 14.88 5.50
N THR A 254 14.48 16.20 5.62
CA THR A 254 14.76 16.89 6.89
C THR A 254 13.47 17.22 7.67
N ARG A 255 12.29 16.99 7.08
CA ARG A 255 11.01 17.24 7.75
C ARG A 255 10.80 16.26 8.92
N PRO A 256 10.29 16.72 10.09
CA PRO A 256 9.92 15.84 11.19
C PRO A 256 8.89 14.80 10.76
N ARG A 257 8.95 13.59 11.31
CA ARG A 257 7.94 12.55 11.03
C ARG A 257 6.60 12.90 11.67
N GLU A 258 5.51 12.78 10.90
CA GLU A 258 4.16 12.95 11.43
C GLU A 258 3.75 11.71 12.26
N LEU A 259 3.86 11.79 13.59
CA LEU A 259 3.48 10.68 14.47
C LEU A 259 1.97 10.47 14.58
N ARG A 260 1.15 11.52 14.48
CA ARG A 260 -0.32 11.46 14.72
C ARG A 260 -1.01 10.37 13.91
N ARG A 261 -0.81 10.34 12.59
CA ARG A 261 -1.47 9.37 11.70
C ARG A 261 -1.04 7.93 11.99
N ASN A 262 0.24 7.72 12.31
CA ASN A 262 0.79 6.41 12.63
C ASN A 262 0.32 5.93 14.02
N LEU A 263 0.16 6.86 14.97
CA LEU A 263 -0.36 6.57 16.31
C LEU A 263 -1.83 6.16 16.26
N VAL A 264 -2.69 6.91 15.55
CA VAL A 264 -4.10 6.53 15.34
C VAL A 264 -4.19 5.11 14.77
N ALA A 265 -3.44 4.82 13.71
CA ALA A 265 -3.44 3.49 13.09
C ALA A 265 -2.85 2.36 13.97
N ALA A 266 -2.11 2.68 15.03
CA ALA A 266 -1.66 1.70 16.03
C ALA A 266 -2.67 1.55 17.18
N ILE A 267 -3.41 2.61 17.52
CA ILE A 267 -4.53 2.57 18.48
C ILE A 267 -5.70 1.76 17.89
N ASP A 268 -6.03 1.94 16.61
CA ASP A 268 -7.11 1.20 15.92
C ASP A 268 -6.90 -0.34 15.88
N VAL A 269 -5.71 -0.82 16.25
CA VAL A 269 -5.24 -2.21 16.19
C VAL A 269 -5.04 -2.84 17.59
N TYR A 270 -4.88 -2.00 18.61
CA TYR A 270 -4.59 -2.38 20.00
C TYR A 270 -5.86 -2.70 20.78
#